data_AF-A0A0F8XE11-F1
#
_entry.id   AF-A0A0F8XE11-F1
#
_cell.length_a   1.000
_cell.length_b   1.000
_cell.length_c   1.000
_cell.angle_alpha   90.00
_cell.angle_beta   90.00
_cell.angle_gamma   90.00
#
_symmetry.space_group_name_H-M   'P 1'
#
loop_
_entity.id
_entity.type
_entity.pdbx_description
1 polymer ?
#
loop_
_entity_poly.entity_id
_entity_poly.type
_entity_poly.pdbx_seq_one_letter_code
_entity_poly.pdbx_strand_id
1 'polypeptide(L)'
;MLLGKQKSIIKKYLKSHVESNKHTLFGNTKMKILNLRDTHFRGKNSVHRIGDMYQDVLTKFDEILELSKSCDIVVHDGDVFDSPHVSNTVIDDVIDRIEDIGIHWHITPGNHDMGGANWEASKSSALAHTFRRSIYIHELKKILEFKKEKVVIYPYPYYFGVEEEIKKIGLKHKHSGYYTIASTHAFISIKPFLKQVLHVQAKNIKTNSNYSSWKNSRRL
;
A
#
# COMPACT_ATOMS: atom_id res chain seq x y z
N MET A 1 -19.66 38.18 -0.13
CA MET A 1 -18.55 37.95 -1.09
C MET A 1 -17.64 36.75 -0.74
N LEU A 2 -17.49 36.36 0.54
CA LEU A 2 -16.60 35.26 0.98
C LEU A 2 -17.06 33.82 0.65
N LEU A 3 -18.39 33.58 0.59
CA LEU A 3 -18.95 32.25 0.29
C LEU A 3 -18.74 31.78 -1.16
N GLY A 4 -18.58 32.71 -2.12
CA GLY A 4 -18.35 32.39 -3.53
C GLY A 4 -16.93 31.89 -3.82
N LYS A 5 -15.93 32.44 -3.12
CA LYS A 5 -14.52 32.02 -3.23
C LYS A 5 -14.28 30.63 -2.63
N GLN A 6 -14.94 30.29 -1.52
CA GLN A 6 -14.84 28.96 -0.91
C GLN A 6 -15.44 27.85 -1.80
N LYS A 7 -16.59 28.09 -2.44
CA LYS A 7 -17.18 27.14 -3.40
C LYS A 7 -16.31 26.92 -4.65
N SER A 8 -15.60 27.97 -5.10
CA SER A 8 -14.66 27.90 -6.23
C SER A 8 -13.44 27.05 -5.90
N ILE A 9 -12.86 27.21 -4.70
CA ILE A 9 -11.70 26.42 -4.24
C ILE A 9 -12.10 24.95 -4.06
N ILE A 10 -13.25 24.67 -3.44
CA ILE A 10 -13.74 23.30 -3.25
C ILE A 10 -14.04 22.63 -4.59
N LYS A 11 -14.62 23.34 -5.57
CA LYS A 11 -14.80 22.80 -6.93
C LYS A 11 -13.47 22.54 -7.62
N LYS A 12 -12.47 23.40 -7.46
CA LYS A 12 -11.12 23.19 -8.04
C LYS A 12 -10.44 21.98 -7.39
N TYR A 13 -10.59 21.80 -6.09
CA TYR A 13 -10.06 20.66 -5.33
C TYR A 13 -10.75 19.34 -5.69
N LEU A 14 -12.08 19.35 -5.83
CA LEU A 14 -12.83 18.17 -6.27
C LEU A 14 -12.55 17.83 -7.74
N LYS A 15 -12.36 18.84 -8.59
CA LYS A 15 -12.00 18.62 -9.99
C LYS A 15 -10.59 18.08 -10.13
N SER A 16 -9.62 18.54 -9.33
CA SER A 16 -8.28 17.94 -9.29
C SER A 16 -8.29 16.52 -8.69
N HIS A 17 -9.17 16.21 -7.73
CA HIS A 17 -9.28 14.86 -7.15
C HIS A 17 -10.02 13.86 -8.07
N VAL A 18 -10.87 14.34 -8.97
CA VAL A 18 -11.52 13.53 -10.00
C VAL A 18 -10.63 13.41 -11.24
N GLU A 19 -9.85 14.44 -11.58
CA GLU A 19 -8.87 14.42 -12.68
C GLU A 19 -7.55 13.72 -12.30
N SER A 20 -7.18 13.62 -11.01
CA SER A 20 -6.01 12.87 -10.54
C SER A 20 -6.09 11.36 -10.78
N ASN A 21 -7.27 10.86 -11.18
CA ASN A 21 -7.46 9.47 -11.60
C ASN A 21 -7.24 9.26 -13.11
N LYS A 22 -6.82 10.27 -13.85
CA LYS A 22 -6.32 10.12 -15.23
C LYS A 22 -4.79 10.04 -15.21
N HIS A 23 -4.28 8.91 -14.73
CA HIS A 23 -2.86 8.61 -14.84
C HIS A 23 -2.47 8.54 -16.32
N THR A 24 -1.64 9.49 -16.75
CA THR A 24 -1.14 9.53 -18.13
C THR A 24 0.15 8.71 -18.15
N LEU A 25 0.05 7.44 -18.51
CA LEU A 25 1.20 6.53 -18.58
C LEU A 25 2.05 6.85 -19.81
N PHE A 26 3.34 7.11 -19.59
CA PHE A 26 4.31 7.41 -20.63
C PHE A 26 4.61 6.17 -21.48
N GLY A 27 4.39 6.27 -22.80
CA GLY A 27 5.22 5.71 -23.88
C GLY A 27 5.50 4.19 -24.01
N ASN A 28 5.40 3.38 -22.96
CA ASN A 28 5.77 1.97 -22.98
C ASN A 28 4.56 1.06 -23.24
N THR A 29 4.77 0.01 -24.03
CA THR A 29 3.76 -1.03 -24.30
C THR A 29 3.60 -2.02 -23.14
N LYS A 30 4.42 -1.93 -22.09
CA LYS A 30 4.38 -2.77 -20.90
C LYS A 30 4.43 -1.92 -19.63
N MET A 31 3.43 -2.12 -18.77
CA MET A 31 3.34 -1.54 -17.43
C MET A 31 4.35 -2.22 -16.49
N LYS A 32 5.03 -1.43 -15.66
CA LYS A 32 5.94 -1.86 -14.60
C LYS A 32 5.42 -1.40 -13.25
N ILE A 33 5.22 -2.36 -12.35
CA ILE A 33 4.74 -2.14 -10.99
C ILE A 33 5.80 -2.64 -10.01
N LEU A 34 6.23 -1.77 -9.10
CA LEU A 34 7.01 -2.20 -7.94
C LEU A 34 6.05 -2.53 -6.79
N ASN A 35 6.18 -3.73 -6.23
CA ASN A 35 5.38 -4.16 -5.08
C ASN A 35 6.29 -4.41 -3.88
N LEU A 36 5.93 -3.81 -2.74
CA LEU A 36 6.63 -3.94 -1.47
C LEU A 36 5.62 -3.96 -0.31
N ARG A 37 6.12 -4.24 0.90
CA ARG A 37 5.33 -4.32 2.14
C ARG A 37 6.27 -4.27 3.34
N ASP A 38 5.69 -4.11 4.53
CA ASP A 38 6.37 -4.31 5.81
C ASP A 38 7.63 -3.43 5.97
N THR A 39 7.56 -2.15 5.57
CA THR A 39 8.68 -1.22 5.76
C THR A 39 8.90 -0.85 7.22
N HIS A 40 7.82 -0.82 8.02
CA HIS A 40 7.85 -0.52 9.45
C HIS A 40 8.74 0.68 9.85
N PHE A 41 8.55 1.83 9.18
CA PHE A 41 9.30 3.04 9.53
C PHE A 41 9.08 3.42 11.00
N ARG A 42 10.18 3.66 11.72
CA ARG A 42 10.20 4.03 13.15
C ARG A 42 11.49 4.76 13.50
N GLY A 43 11.39 5.70 14.44
CA GLY A 43 12.53 6.50 14.90
C GLY A 43 13.27 5.96 16.12
N LYS A 44 12.97 4.74 16.59
CA LYS A 44 13.59 4.16 17.80
C LYS A 44 14.11 2.76 17.55
N ASN A 45 15.25 2.43 18.11
CA ASN A 45 15.76 1.06 18.10
C ASN A 45 14.88 0.08 18.90
N SER A 46 14.88 -1.18 18.49
CA SER A 46 14.47 -2.29 19.36
C SER A 46 15.51 -2.50 20.46
N VAL A 47 15.10 -3.02 21.63
CA VAL A 47 15.94 -3.13 22.84
C VAL A 47 17.28 -3.82 22.59
N HIS A 48 17.31 -4.81 21.70
CA HIS A 48 18.50 -5.60 21.39
C HIS A 48 19.18 -5.22 20.07
N ARG A 49 18.75 -4.13 19.41
CA ARG A 49 19.35 -3.70 18.14
C ARG A 49 20.69 -3.01 18.41
N ILE A 50 21.73 -3.52 17.76
CA ILE A 50 23.02 -2.84 17.59
C ILE A 50 22.94 -2.01 16.30
N GLY A 51 23.41 -0.77 16.32
CA GLY A 51 23.35 0.17 15.18
C GLY A 51 22.18 1.15 15.27
N ASP A 52 21.90 1.83 14.16
CA ASP A 52 20.81 2.82 14.04
C ASP A 52 19.72 2.28 13.11
N MET A 53 18.66 1.72 13.70
CA MET A 53 17.53 1.16 12.95
C MET A 53 16.90 2.19 12.03
N TYR A 54 16.85 3.46 12.46
CA TYR A 54 16.22 4.50 11.67
C TYR A 54 17.01 4.78 10.39
N GLN A 55 18.31 5.00 10.53
CA GLN A 55 19.19 5.24 9.38
C GLN A 55 19.32 4.01 8.47
N ASP A 56 19.38 2.81 9.03
CA ASP A 56 19.44 1.58 8.26
C ASP A 56 18.18 1.37 7.40
N VAL A 57 16.99 1.65 7.98
CA VAL A 57 15.71 1.54 7.25
C VAL A 57 15.61 2.62 6.18
N LEU A 58 16.00 3.87 6.46
CA LEU A 58 16.02 4.93 5.46
C LEU A 58 16.97 4.63 4.31
N THR A 59 18.16 4.11 4.60
CA THR A 59 19.14 3.72 3.56
C THR A 59 18.56 2.66 2.62
N LYS A 60 17.93 1.61 3.18
CA LYS A 60 17.25 0.60 2.36
C LYS A 60 16.06 1.15 1.60
N PHE A 61 15.35 2.11 2.19
CA PHE A 61 14.26 2.77 1.52
C PHE A 61 14.74 3.58 0.31
N ASP A 62 15.85 4.30 0.45
CA ASP A 62 16.47 5.03 -0.66
C ASP A 62 16.87 4.08 -1.82
N GLU A 63 17.36 2.87 -1.53
CA GLU A 63 17.59 1.84 -2.56
C GLU A 63 16.30 1.43 -3.29
N ILE A 64 15.19 1.26 -2.56
CA ILE A 64 13.87 0.96 -3.13
C ILE A 64 13.37 2.12 -3.98
N LEU A 65 13.58 3.36 -3.54
CA LEU A 65 13.20 4.56 -4.28
C LEU A 65 13.94 4.65 -5.61
N GLU A 66 15.23 4.35 -5.64
CA GLU A 66 16.00 4.27 -6.89
C GLU A 66 15.44 3.21 -7.84
N LEU A 67 15.07 2.02 -7.34
CA LEU A 67 14.42 0.99 -8.16
C LEU A 67 13.07 1.47 -8.72
N SER A 68 12.32 2.23 -7.92
CA SER A 68 10.99 2.72 -8.27
C SER A 68 10.97 3.73 -9.42
N LYS A 69 12.07 4.46 -9.67
CA LYS A 69 12.19 5.43 -10.78
C LYS A 69 11.96 4.82 -12.16
N SER A 70 12.15 3.51 -12.28
CA SER A 70 11.94 2.75 -13.53
C SER A 70 10.55 2.15 -13.67
N CYS A 71 9.67 2.38 -12.70
CA CYS A 71 8.31 1.84 -12.61
C CYS A 71 7.26 2.91 -12.88
N ASP A 72 6.08 2.49 -13.31
CA ASP A 72 4.95 3.39 -13.53
C ASP A 72 4.25 3.76 -12.22
N ILE A 73 4.18 2.80 -11.29
CA ILE A 73 3.60 2.97 -9.96
C ILE A 73 4.31 2.08 -8.93
N VAL A 74 4.10 2.41 -7.66
CA VAL A 74 4.45 1.59 -6.51
C VAL A 74 3.16 1.11 -5.82
N VAL A 75 3.11 -0.15 -5.41
CA VAL A 75 2.03 -0.74 -4.62
C VAL A 75 2.59 -1.25 -3.30
N HIS A 76 2.14 -0.68 -2.19
CA HIS A 76 2.55 -1.09 -0.86
C HIS A 76 1.44 -1.89 -0.17
N ASP A 77 1.68 -3.17 0.10
CA ASP A 77 0.69 -4.08 0.70
C ASP A 77 0.69 -3.98 2.25
N GLY A 78 0.76 -2.78 2.79
CA GLY A 78 0.60 -2.51 4.24
C GLY A 78 1.84 -2.58 5.10
N ASP A 79 1.67 -2.13 6.35
CA ASP A 79 2.69 -1.94 7.38
C ASP A 79 3.79 -0.98 6.95
N VAL A 80 3.35 0.22 6.56
CA VAL A 80 4.26 1.32 6.21
C VAL A 80 5.02 1.77 7.45
N PHE A 81 4.29 2.04 8.53
CA PHE A 81 4.85 2.48 9.81
C PHE A 81 4.79 1.35 10.83
N ASP A 82 5.74 1.34 11.77
CA ASP A 82 5.78 0.32 12.83
C ASP A 82 4.62 0.42 13.82
N SER A 83 3.94 1.57 13.87
CA SER A 83 2.73 1.74 14.66
C SER A 83 1.87 2.87 14.09
N PRO A 84 0.63 3.02 14.55
CA PRO A 84 -0.23 4.13 14.13
C PRO A 84 0.31 5.49 14.57
N HIS A 85 1.24 5.50 15.53
CA HIS A 85 1.79 6.70 16.17
C HIS A 85 3.32 6.68 16.10
N VAL A 86 3.86 7.22 15.02
CA VAL A 86 5.29 7.54 14.89
C VAL A 86 5.51 9.06 14.97
N SER A 87 6.75 9.50 15.19
CA SER A 87 7.03 10.93 15.24
C SER A 87 6.80 11.59 13.88
N ASN A 88 6.33 12.84 13.87
CA ASN A 88 6.10 13.59 12.64
C ASN A 88 7.36 13.67 11.78
N THR A 89 8.55 13.80 12.39
CA THR A 89 9.82 13.80 11.66
C THR A 89 10.06 12.53 10.84
N VAL A 90 9.68 11.35 11.35
CA VAL A 90 9.78 10.08 10.61
C VAL A 90 8.76 10.06 9.47
N ILE A 91 7.57 10.61 9.69
CA ILE A 91 6.53 10.69 8.67
C ILE A 91 6.97 11.62 7.54
N ASP A 92 7.45 12.81 7.89
CA ASP A 92 7.92 13.83 6.94
C ASP A 92 9.11 13.30 6.13
N ASP A 93 10.09 12.66 6.77
CA ASP A 93 11.25 12.07 6.07
C ASP A 93 10.86 11.00 5.03
N VAL A 94 9.78 10.24 5.28
CA VAL A 94 9.26 9.25 4.32
C VAL A 94 8.47 9.94 3.21
N ILE A 95 7.63 10.91 3.55
CA ILE A 95 6.83 11.66 2.57
C ILE A 95 7.76 12.40 1.60
N ASP A 96 8.69 13.20 2.13
CA ASP A 96 9.56 14.06 1.33
C ASP A 96 10.38 13.23 0.33
N ARG A 97 10.90 12.08 0.76
CA ARG A 97 11.58 11.13 -0.13
C ARG A 97 10.70 10.57 -1.25
N ILE A 98 9.44 10.24 -0.97
CA ILE A 98 8.49 9.80 -1.99
C ILE A 98 8.15 10.95 -2.95
N GLU A 99 7.96 12.17 -2.42
CA GLU A 99 7.66 13.37 -3.20
C GLU A 99 8.81 13.75 -4.14
N ASP A 100 10.07 13.63 -3.67
CA ASP A 100 11.27 13.91 -4.45
C ASP A 100 11.40 13.00 -5.69
N ILE A 101 10.95 11.76 -5.58
CA ILE A 101 10.97 10.79 -6.68
C ILE A 101 9.79 11.00 -7.64
N GLY A 102 8.66 11.50 -7.14
CA GLY A 102 7.50 11.86 -7.96
C GLY A 102 6.74 10.68 -8.58
N ILE A 103 6.96 9.46 -8.10
CA ILE A 103 6.22 8.26 -8.51
C ILE A 103 5.01 8.08 -7.59
N HIS A 104 3.88 7.63 -8.14
CA HIS A 104 2.66 7.40 -7.36
C HIS A 104 2.69 6.07 -6.58
N TRP A 105 2.44 6.16 -5.28
CA TRP A 105 2.34 5.05 -4.34
C TRP A 105 0.87 4.76 -4.04
N HIS A 106 0.47 3.50 -4.16
CA HIS A 106 -0.86 3.03 -3.82
C HIS A 106 -0.77 2.02 -2.68
N ILE A 107 -1.32 2.37 -1.53
CA ILE A 107 -1.05 1.67 -0.27
C ILE A 107 -2.34 1.06 0.27
N THR A 108 -2.32 -0.25 0.53
CA THR A 108 -3.32 -0.94 1.33
C THR A 108 -2.86 -0.91 2.79
N PRO A 109 -3.61 -0.34 3.75
CA PRO A 109 -3.20 -0.33 5.16
C PRO A 109 -3.00 -1.75 5.72
N GLY A 110 -1.90 -1.95 6.47
CA GLY A 110 -1.62 -3.16 7.23
C GLY A 110 -2.07 -3.05 8.68
N ASN A 111 -1.74 -4.03 9.52
CA ASN A 111 -2.19 -4.03 10.92
C ASN A 111 -1.44 -3.07 11.83
N HIS A 112 -0.18 -2.75 11.54
CA HIS A 112 0.60 -1.76 12.29
C HIS A 112 0.17 -0.33 11.96
N ASP A 113 -0.44 -0.10 10.80
CA ASP A 113 -0.90 1.23 10.38
C ASP A 113 -2.20 1.70 11.09
N MET A 114 -2.91 0.79 11.78
CA MET A 114 -4.24 1.05 12.34
C MET A 114 -4.27 1.19 13.87
N GLY A 115 -4.92 2.25 14.36
CA GLY A 115 -5.30 2.37 15.76
C GLY A 115 -6.47 1.44 16.10
N GLY A 116 -6.35 0.68 17.19
CA GLY A 116 -7.44 -0.16 17.71
C GLY A 116 -7.94 -1.24 16.73
N ALA A 117 -7.06 -1.71 15.83
CA ALA A 117 -7.37 -2.70 14.80
C ALA A 117 -8.53 -2.32 13.85
N ASN A 118 -8.80 -1.02 13.69
CA ASN A 118 -9.87 -0.52 12.83
C ASN A 118 -9.40 0.65 11.97
N TRP A 119 -9.25 0.39 10.67
CA TRP A 119 -8.80 1.40 9.72
C TRP A 119 -9.77 2.59 9.61
N GLU A 120 -11.08 2.37 9.66
CA GLU A 120 -12.07 3.46 9.55
C GLU A 120 -11.96 4.46 10.73
N ALA A 121 -11.55 3.96 11.89
CA ALA A 121 -11.28 4.76 13.08
C ALA A 121 -9.86 5.36 13.11
N SER A 122 -8.97 4.97 12.20
CA SER A 122 -7.53 5.32 12.22
C SER A 122 -7.21 6.65 11.53
N LYS A 123 -8.14 7.62 11.52
CA LYS A 123 -7.97 8.90 10.81
C LYS A 123 -6.79 9.73 11.33
N SER A 124 -6.39 9.54 12.59
CA SER A 124 -5.23 10.19 13.21
C SER A 124 -3.92 9.40 13.09
N SER A 125 -3.91 8.25 12.41
CA SER A 125 -2.68 7.47 12.26
C SER A 125 -1.67 8.15 11.35
N ALA A 126 -0.41 7.75 11.50
CA ALA A 126 0.69 8.19 10.65
C ALA A 126 0.39 7.96 9.16
N LEU A 127 -0.06 6.75 8.79
CA LEU A 127 -0.43 6.46 7.41
C LEU A 127 -1.62 7.30 6.93
N ALA A 128 -2.64 7.51 7.77
CA ALA A 128 -3.75 8.37 7.39
C ALA A 128 -3.31 9.83 7.17
N HIS A 129 -2.26 10.29 7.89
CA HIS A 129 -1.67 11.59 7.68
C HIS A 129 -0.95 11.70 6.32
N THR A 130 -0.18 10.69 5.90
CA THR A 130 0.53 10.71 4.60
C THR A 130 -0.43 10.89 3.43
N PHE A 131 -1.57 10.18 3.43
CA PHE A 131 -2.61 10.31 2.39
C PHE A 131 -3.23 11.71 2.30
N ARG A 132 -3.23 12.47 3.40
CA ARG A 132 -3.73 13.86 3.40
C ARG A 132 -2.66 14.86 3.00
N ARG A 133 -1.39 14.54 3.25
CA ARG A 133 -0.25 15.44 3.10
C ARG A 133 0.38 15.37 1.71
N SER A 134 0.37 14.21 1.07
CA SER A 134 1.02 14.01 -0.23
C SER A 134 0.04 13.71 -1.35
N ILE A 135 0.30 14.29 -2.53
CA ILE A 135 -0.43 13.96 -3.77
C ILE A 135 0.13 12.70 -4.46
N TYR A 136 1.30 12.22 -4.01
CA TYR A 136 1.95 11.03 -4.56
C TYR A 136 1.58 9.76 -3.80
N ILE A 137 1.02 9.87 -2.60
CA ILE A 137 0.71 8.74 -1.74
C ILE A 137 -0.80 8.58 -1.63
N HIS A 138 -1.33 7.47 -2.15
CA HIS A 138 -2.76 7.20 -2.27
C HIS A 138 -3.15 5.99 -1.45
N GLU A 139 -4.30 6.09 -0.78
CA GLU A 139 -4.91 4.93 -0.17
C GLU A 139 -5.60 4.08 -1.25
N LEU A 140 -5.26 2.79 -1.31
CA LEU A 140 -5.87 1.83 -2.21
C LEU A 140 -7.21 1.32 -1.64
N LYS A 141 -8.20 2.22 -1.51
CA LYS A 141 -9.57 1.87 -1.08
C LYS A 141 -10.39 1.15 -2.12
N LYS A 142 -10.07 1.40 -3.39
CA LYS A 142 -10.84 0.98 -4.54
C LYS A 142 -9.94 0.29 -5.53
N ILE A 143 -10.58 -0.45 -6.42
CA ILE A 143 -9.94 -1.06 -7.58
C ILE A 143 -9.17 0.01 -8.36
N LEU A 144 -7.89 -0.23 -8.60
CA LEU A 144 -7.05 0.60 -9.45
C LEU A 144 -6.99 -0.04 -10.83
N GLU A 145 -7.52 0.65 -11.84
CA GLU A 145 -7.68 0.12 -13.20
C GLU A 145 -6.89 0.91 -14.23
N PHE A 146 -6.01 0.22 -14.96
CA PHE A 146 -5.22 0.73 -16.07
C PHE A 146 -5.80 0.18 -17.38
N LYS A 147 -6.70 0.95 -17.99
CA LYS A 147 -7.49 0.52 -19.15
C LYS A 147 -6.68 0.22 -20.39
N LYS A 148 -5.66 1.04 -20.67
CA LYS A 148 -4.81 0.92 -21.86
C LYS A 148 -3.96 -0.35 -21.78
N GLU A 149 -3.47 -0.66 -20.60
CA GLU A 149 -2.61 -1.81 -20.27
C GLU A 149 -3.42 -3.06 -19.91
N LYS A 150 -4.74 -2.88 -19.72
CA LYS A 150 -5.67 -3.90 -19.23
C LYS A 150 -5.18 -4.54 -17.94
N VAL A 151 -4.75 -3.74 -16.97
CA VAL A 151 -4.32 -4.19 -15.63
C VAL A 151 -5.28 -3.69 -14.56
N VAL A 152 -5.58 -4.54 -13.57
CA VAL A 152 -6.40 -4.17 -12.41
C VAL A 152 -5.77 -4.63 -11.11
N ILE A 153 -5.70 -3.74 -10.13
CA ILE A 153 -5.26 -4.05 -8.77
C ILE A 153 -6.47 -4.06 -7.84
N TYR A 154 -6.70 -5.20 -7.22
CA TYR A 154 -7.77 -5.45 -6.27
C TYR A 154 -7.23 -5.38 -4.84
N PRO A 155 -7.62 -4.37 -4.06
CA PRO A 155 -7.31 -4.34 -2.64
C PRO A 155 -8.18 -5.34 -1.88
N TYR A 156 -7.55 -6.08 -0.98
CA TYR A 156 -8.16 -6.89 0.06
C TYR A 156 -7.61 -6.38 1.38
N PRO A 157 -8.29 -5.37 1.98
CA PRO A 157 -7.79 -4.67 3.15
C PRO A 157 -7.65 -5.63 4.33
N TYR A 158 -6.68 -5.34 5.20
CA TYR A 158 -6.54 -6.07 6.44
C TYR A 158 -7.71 -5.77 7.38
N TYR A 159 -8.15 -6.81 8.09
CA TYR A 159 -8.92 -6.75 9.32
C TYR A 159 -8.63 -8.03 10.10
N PHE A 160 -8.91 -8.01 11.41
CA PHE A 160 -8.71 -9.18 12.24
C PHE A 160 -9.57 -10.36 11.74
N GLY A 161 -8.92 -11.47 11.38
CA GLY A 161 -9.59 -12.66 10.84
C GLY A 161 -9.70 -12.72 9.31
N VAL A 162 -9.04 -11.80 8.58
CA VAL A 162 -9.00 -11.82 7.11
C VAL A 162 -8.52 -13.17 6.56
N GLU A 163 -7.63 -13.88 7.25
CA GLU A 163 -7.13 -15.19 6.84
C GLU A 163 -8.23 -16.26 6.81
N GLU A 164 -9.18 -16.21 7.75
CA GLU A 164 -10.32 -17.13 7.77
C GLU A 164 -11.30 -16.85 6.64
N GLU A 165 -11.50 -15.58 6.29
CA GLU A 165 -12.30 -15.22 5.12
C GLU A 165 -11.61 -15.67 3.83
N ILE A 166 -10.31 -15.42 3.68
CA ILE A 166 -9.52 -15.88 2.54
C ILE A 166 -9.60 -17.41 2.40
N LYS A 167 -9.57 -18.18 3.50
CA LYS A 167 -9.78 -19.64 3.46
C LYS A 167 -11.16 -20.02 2.93
N LYS A 168 -12.21 -19.31 3.38
CA LYS A 168 -13.61 -19.62 3.07
C LYS A 168 -13.96 -19.25 1.63
N ILE A 169 -13.75 -17.99 1.25
CA ILE A 169 -14.24 -17.44 -0.03
C ILE A 169 -13.13 -17.26 -1.07
N GLY A 170 -11.88 -17.14 -0.64
CA GLY A 170 -10.73 -16.86 -1.50
C GLY A 170 -10.61 -15.39 -1.92
N LEU A 171 -9.49 -15.07 -2.56
CA LEU A 171 -9.23 -13.76 -3.15
C LEU A 171 -9.79 -13.72 -4.56
N LYS A 172 -11.12 -13.59 -4.63
CA LYS A 172 -11.90 -13.63 -5.88
C LYS A 172 -12.47 -12.25 -6.21
N HIS A 173 -12.58 -11.97 -7.50
CA HIS A 173 -13.18 -10.73 -8.01
C HIS A 173 -13.89 -10.96 -9.34
N LYS A 174 -14.64 -9.97 -9.83
CA LYS A 174 -15.31 -9.99 -11.13
C LYS A 174 -14.65 -8.97 -12.07
N HIS A 175 -13.65 -9.42 -12.82
CA HIS A 175 -13.07 -8.68 -13.94
C HIS A 175 -12.73 -9.67 -15.05
N SER A 176 -13.08 -9.35 -16.30
CA SER A 176 -12.78 -10.19 -17.46
C SER A 176 -11.98 -9.38 -18.48
N GLY A 177 -11.05 -10.04 -19.18
CA GLY A 177 -10.23 -9.39 -20.20
C GLY A 177 -9.11 -8.48 -19.68
N TYR A 178 -8.85 -8.49 -18.37
CA TYR A 178 -7.74 -7.76 -17.74
C TYR A 178 -6.81 -8.72 -16.99
N TYR A 179 -5.56 -8.33 -16.85
CA TYR A 179 -4.61 -8.92 -15.93
C TYR A 179 -4.87 -8.39 -14.51
N THR A 180 -5.18 -9.26 -13.57
CA THR A 180 -5.61 -8.85 -12.22
C THR A 180 -4.60 -9.23 -11.15
N ILE A 181 -4.39 -8.31 -10.22
CA ILE A 181 -3.42 -8.38 -9.13
C ILE A 181 -4.19 -8.29 -7.81
N ALA A 182 -4.07 -9.29 -6.94
CA ALA A 182 -4.58 -9.19 -5.56
C ALA A 182 -3.52 -8.56 -4.65
N SER A 183 -3.84 -7.41 -4.05
CA SER A 183 -3.08 -6.74 -2.99
C SER A 183 -3.75 -7.05 -1.65
N THR A 184 -3.03 -7.69 -0.74
CA THR A 184 -3.57 -8.02 0.59
C THR A 184 -2.46 -7.99 1.62
N HIS A 185 -2.80 -7.51 2.81
CA HIS A 185 -1.97 -7.66 3.99
C HIS A 185 -2.63 -8.73 4.86
N ALA A 186 -2.23 -9.98 4.70
CA ALA A 186 -2.76 -11.13 5.44
C ALA A 186 -1.62 -12.09 5.71
N PHE A 187 -1.68 -12.83 6.82
CA PHE A 187 -0.61 -13.76 7.14
C PHE A 187 -0.72 -15.03 6.28
N ILE A 188 0.02 -15.03 5.17
CA ILE A 188 0.06 -16.13 4.21
C ILE A 188 1.34 -16.93 4.41
N SER A 189 1.20 -18.18 4.87
CA SER A 189 2.33 -19.06 5.13
C SER A 189 2.54 -20.07 3.99
N ILE A 190 3.80 -20.43 3.71
CA ILE A 190 4.10 -21.51 2.74
C ILE A 190 3.86 -22.89 3.36
N LYS A 191 4.27 -23.05 4.62
CA LYS A 191 4.12 -24.27 5.42
C LYS A 191 3.05 -24.07 6.50
N PRO A 192 2.51 -25.15 7.09
CA PRO A 192 1.68 -25.03 8.28
C PRO A 192 2.38 -24.21 9.36
N PHE A 193 1.63 -23.35 10.05
CA PHE A 193 2.11 -22.56 11.18
C PHE A 193 1.38 -22.98 12.46
N LEU A 194 1.74 -22.37 13.60
CA LEU A 194 1.10 -22.64 14.89
C LEU A 194 -0.41 -22.45 14.79
N LYS A 195 -1.19 -23.43 15.27
CA LYS A 195 -2.66 -23.45 15.14
C LYS A 195 -3.34 -22.27 15.84
N GLN A 196 -2.67 -21.69 16.83
CA GLN A 196 -3.15 -20.56 17.63
C GLN A 196 -3.04 -19.23 16.89
N VAL A 197 -2.26 -19.16 15.81
CA VAL A 197 -2.05 -17.94 15.02
C VAL A 197 -2.94 -17.99 13.79
N LEU A 198 -3.71 -16.93 13.57
CA LEU A 198 -4.49 -16.77 12.35
C LEU A 198 -3.53 -16.67 11.16
N HIS A 199 -3.60 -17.67 10.28
CA HIS A 199 -2.77 -17.75 9.08
C HIS A 199 -3.50 -18.55 8.01
N VAL A 200 -3.23 -18.28 6.74
CA VAL A 200 -3.69 -19.11 5.62
C VAL A 200 -2.50 -19.65 4.85
N GLN A 201 -2.48 -20.96 4.59
CA GLN A 201 -1.43 -21.53 3.76
C GLN A 201 -1.64 -21.14 2.30
N ALA A 202 -0.58 -20.71 1.61
CA ALA A 202 -0.62 -20.27 0.22
C ALA A 202 -1.29 -21.29 -0.72
N LYS A 203 -1.08 -22.59 -0.49
CA LYS A 203 -1.69 -23.69 -1.27
C LYS A 203 -3.21 -23.79 -1.11
N ASN A 204 -3.77 -23.23 -0.03
CA ASN A 204 -5.20 -23.27 0.27
C ASN A 204 -5.93 -22.02 -0.24
N ILE A 205 -5.21 -21.02 -0.77
CA ILE A 205 -5.83 -19.78 -1.25
C ILE A 205 -6.45 -20.03 -2.62
N LYS A 206 -7.77 -19.93 -2.67
CA LYS A 206 -8.54 -19.88 -3.93
C LYS A 206 -8.46 -18.45 -4.47
N THR A 207 -8.04 -18.28 -5.72
CA THR A 207 -8.00 -16.95 -6.35
C THR A 207 -8.21 -17.06 -7.86
N ASN A 208 -8.84 -16.06 -8.46
CA ASN A 208 -8.87 -15.87 -9.92
C ASN A 208 -7.97 -14.71 -10.38
N SER A 209 -7.09 -14.21 -9.50
CA SER A 209 -6.08 -13.22 -9.88
C SER A 209 -4.96 -13.85 -10.69
N ASN A 210 -4.52 -13.15 -11.72
CA ASN A 210 -3.35 -13.55 -12.51
C ASN A 210 -2.06 -13.44 -11.68
N TYR A 211 -1.97 -12.43 -10.81
CA TYR A 211 -0.87 -12.24 -9.88
C TYR A 211 -1.32 -12.14 -8.43
N SER A 212 -0.44 -12.59 -7.55
CA SER A 212 -0.60 -12.56 -6.10
C SER A 212 0.77 -12.43 -5.47
N SER A 213 1.01 -11.41 -4.63
CA SER A 213 2.34 -11.11 -4.09
C SER A 213 2.98 -12.28 -3.33
N TRP A 214 2.18 -13.14 -2.70
CA TRP A 214 2.67 -14.34 -1.99
C TRP A 214 3.05 -15.55 -2.88
N LYS A 215 2.66 -15.57 -4.17
CA LYS A 215 3.01 -16.71 -5.05
C LYS A 215 4.47 -16.69 -5.48
N ASN A 216 5.11 -15.51 -5.49
CA ASN A 216 6.47 -15.30 -6.00
C ASN A 216 7.53 -15.12 -4.92
N SER A 217 7.19 -15.14 -3.62
CA SER A 217 8.16 -15.10 -2.52
C SER A 217 8.98 -16.38 -2.36
N ARG A 218 9.11 -17.21 -3.42
CA ARG A 218 9.88 -18.46 -3.46
C ARG A 218 11.30 -18.29 -4.01
N ARG A 219 11.81 -17.06 -4.09
CA ARG A 219 13.12 -16.76 -4.70
C ARG A 219 14.05 -15.89 -3.85
N LEU A 220 13.87 -15.89 -2.53
CA LEU A 220 14.88 -15.43 -1.59
C LEU A 220 15.09 -16.51 -0.53
#